data_AF-A0A496Q8F4-F1
#
_entry.id   AF-A0A496Q8F4-F1
#
_cell.length_a   1.000
_cell.length_b   1.000
_cell.length_c   1.000
_cell.angle_alpha   90.00
_cell.angle_beta   90.00
_cell.angle_gamma   90.00
#
_symmetry.space_group_name_H-M   'P 1'
#
loop_
_entity.id
_entity.type
_entity.pdbx_description
1 polymer ?
#
loop_
_entity_poly.entity_id
_entity_poly.type
_entity_poly.pdbx_seq_one_letter_code
_entity_poly.pdbx_strand_id
1 'polypeptide(L)'
;MANALGKGLEIFFSQKHEESLFQKALTCDENGEYLDAFHLYMYVAEMMGKLRSKALNNAAVILAEHGFLERAKELLRVAFSEDPENPDIRENLRLLQEGDDK
;
A
#
# COMPACT_ATOMS: atom_id res chain seq x y z
N MET A 1 -30.46 6.43 25.71
CA MET A 1 -29.26 6.78 24.93
C MET A 1 -28.24 5.66 25.07
N ALA A 2 -28.12 4.78 24.08
CA ALA A 2 -27.15 3.68 24.11
C ALA A 2 -26.77 3.36 22.67
N ASN A 3 -25.77 4.05 22.11
CA ASN A 3 -25.22 3.70 20.80
C ASN A 3 -23.79 4.21 20.54
N ALA A 4 -23.08 4.69 21.57
CA ALA A 4 -21.73 5.25 21.41
C ALA A 4 -20.60 4.24 21.68
N LEU A 5 -20.87 3.14 22.39
CA LEU A 5 -19.82 2.20 22.81
C LEU A 5 -19.41 1.20 21.71
N GLY A 6 -20.30 0.84 20.77
CA GLY A 6 -20.02 -0.18 19.74
C GLY A 6 -19.10 0.30 18.62
N LYS A 7 -19.35 1.50 18.07
CA LYS A 7 -18.60 2.01 16.90
C LYS A 7 -17.12 2.25 17.17
N GLY A 8 -16.75 2.64 18.40
CA GLY A 8 -15.35 2.86 18.77
C GLY A 8 -14.52 1.57 18.86
N LEU A 9 -15.14 0.48 19.30
CA LEU A 9 -14.52 -0.84 19.38
C LEU A 9 -14.28 -1.42 17.99
N GLU A 10 -15.26 -1.31 17.09
CA GLU A 10 -15.13 -1.77 15.69
C GLU A 10 -13.95 -1.11 14.97
N ILE A 11 -13.79 0.20 15.11
CA ILE A 11 -12.67 0.96 14.53
C ILE A 11 -11.31 0.49 15.08
N PHE A 12 -11.26 0.15 16.38
CA PHE A 12 -10.03 -0.34 17.00
C PHE A 12 -9.64 -1.73 16.50
N PHE A 13 -10.60 -2.64 16.37
CA PHE A 13 -10.35 -3.98 15.83
C PHE A 13 -10.01 -3.93 14.34
N SER A 14 -10.63 -3.04 13.56
CA SER A 14 -10.31 -2.90 12.13
C SER A 14 -8.90 -2.35 11.91
N GLN A 15 -8.46 -1.37 12.71
CA GLN A 15 -7.09 -0.83 12.63
C GLN A 15 -6.05 -1.89 12.98
N LYS A 16 -6.25 -2.65 14.07
CA LYS A 16 -5.35 -3.76 14.42
C LYS A 16 -5.29 -4.84 13.34
N HIS A 17 -6.43 -5.09 12.69
CA HIS A 17 -6.49 -6.05 11.59
C HIS A 17 -5.71 -5.55 10.37
N GLU A 18 -5.89 -4.28 9.97
CA GLU A 18 -5.15 -3.62 8.90
C GLU A 18 -3.63 -3.66 9.15
N GLU A 19 -3.19 -3.27 10.35
CA GLU A 19 -1.78 -3.30 10.76
C GLU A 19 -1.22 -4.73 10.71
N SER A 20 -1.95 -5.72 11.20
CA SER A 20 -1.52 -7.12 11.17
C SER A 20 -1.37 -7.65 9.75
N LEU A 21 -2.26 -7.29 8.83
CA LEU A 21 -2.19 -7.70 7.42
C LEU A 21 -1.01 -7.03 6.73
N PHE A 22 -0.78 -5.74 7.00
CA PHE A 22 0.35 -5.01 6.46
C PHE A 22 1.69 -5.56 6.94
N GLN A 23 1.80 -5.93 8.23
CA GLN A 23 2.99 -6.59 8.76
C GLN A 23 3.23 -7.96 8.10
N LYS A 24 2.17 -8.74 7.87
CA LYS A 24 2.29 -10.00 7.13
C LYS A 24 2.78 -9.77 5.70
N ALA A 25 2.26 -8.74 5.02
CA ALA A 25 2.70 -8.37 3.67
C ALA A 25 4.21 -8.07 3.63
N LEU A 26 4.70 -7.27 4.59
CA LEU A 26 6.12 -6.98 4.75
C LEU A 26 6.95 -8.26 4.95
N THR A 27 6.51 -9.17 5.82
CA THR A 27 7.22 -10.44 6.04
C THR A 27 7.28 -11.30 4.77
N CYS A 28 6.19 -11.39 4.01
CA CYS A 28 6.18 -12.10 2.73
C CYS A 28 7.15 -11.44 1.72
N ASP A 29 7.17 -10.11 1.66
CA ASP A 29 8.05 -9.34 0.77
C ASP A 29 9.53 -9.58 1.10
N GLU A 30 9.89 -9.47 2.38
CA GLU A 30 11.25 -9.74 2.89
C GLU A 30 11.71 -11.19 2.63
N ASN A 31 10.77 -12.15 2.58
CA ASN A 31 11.04 -13.54 2.25
C ASN A 31 11.11 -13.82 0.74
N GLY A 32 10.83 -12.83 -0.12
CA GLY A 32 10.76 -12.97 -1.57
C GLY A 32 9.46 -13.63 -2.07
N GLU A 33 8.45 -13.75 -1.21
CA GLU A 33 7.12 -14.27 -1.54
C GLU A 33 6.26 -13.16 -2.19
N TYR A 34 6.76 -12.58 -3.27
CA TYR A 34 6.23 -11.32 -3.83
C TYR A 34 4.77 -11.41 -4.30
N LEU A 35 4.28 -12.58 -4.71
CA LEU A 35 2.85 -12.76 -5.07
C LEU A 35 1.94 -12.64 -3.84
N ASP A 36 2.33 -13.26 -2.72
CA ASP A 36 1.59 -13.19 -1.47
C ASP A 36 1.68 -11.78 -0.86
N ALA A 37 2.87 -11.17 -0.91
CA ALA A 37 3.09 -9.78 -0.51
C ALA A 37 2.20 -8.82 -1.30
N PHE A 38 2.22 -8.91 -2.64
CA PHE A 38 1.38 -8.10 -3.51
C PHE A 38 -0.11 -8.26 -3.21
N HIS A 39 -0.58 -9.50 -3.06
CA HIS A 39 -1.98 -9.78 -2.71
C HIS A 39 -2.36 -9.13 -1.37
N LEU A 40 -1.52 -9.28 -0.34
CA LEU A 40 -1.77 -8.70 0.98
C LEU A 40 -1.73 -7.17 0.97
N TYR A 41 -0.80 -6.55 0.24
CA TYR A 41 -0.76 -5.10 0.08
C TYR A 41 -2.01 -4.58 -0.62
N MET A 42 -2.46 -5.23 -1.69
CA MET A 42 -3.70 -4.86 -2.37
C MET A 42 -4.92 -5.01 -1.45
N TYR A 43 -4.97 -6.08 -0.64
CA TYR A 43 -6.04 -6.27 0.33
C TYR A 43 -6.05 -5.18 1.42
N VAL A 44 -4.88 -4.79 1.95
CA VAL A 44 -4.77 -3.64 2.88
C VAL A 44 -5.23 -2.35 2.20
N ALA A 45 -4.85 -2.13 0.94
CA ALA A 45 -5.27 -0.94 0.20
C ALA A 45 -6.80 -0.88 -0.04
N GLU A 46 -7.47 -2.01 -0.18
CA GLU A 46 -8.93 -2.12 -0.30
C GLU A 46 -9.67 -1.80 1.01
N MET A 47 -9.01 -1.91 2.16
CA MET A 47 -9.59 -1.55 3.46
C MET A 47 -9.79 -0.04 3.63
N MET A 48 -9.23 0.78 2.74
CA MET A 48 -9.36 2.26 2.75
C MET A 48 -8.89 2.89 4.08
N GLY A 49 -7.93 2.25 4.75
CA GLY A 49 -7.40 2.66 6.04
C GLY A 49 -6.13 3.52 5.94
N LYS A 50 -5.44 3.70 7.07
CA LYS A 50 -4.29 4.62 7.17
C LYS A 50 -3.04 4.08 6.47
N LEU A 51 -2.98 2.78 6.21
CA LEU A 51 -1.83 2.13 5.58
C LEU A 51 -2.01 2.01 4.07
N ARG A 52 -3.13 2.47 3.51
CA ARG A 52 -3.42 2.38 2.08
C ARG A 52 -2.32 2.98 1.22
N SER A 53 -1.88 4.22 1.49
CA SER A 53 -0.81 4.87 0.71
C SER A 53 0.49 4.06 0.71
N LYS A 54 0.90 3.54 1.88
CA LYS A 54 2.09 2.70 2.03
C LYS A 54 1.95 1.33 1.33
N ALA A 55 0.77 0.71 1.43
CA ALA A 55 0.50 -0.57 0.79
C ALA A 55 0.50 -0.43 -0.74
N LEU A 56 -0.11 0.63 -1.27
CA LEU A 56 -0.08 0.95 -2.69
C LEU A 56 1.36 1.23 -3.19
N ASN A 57 2.17 1.93 -2.39
CA ASN A 57 3.59 2.15 -2.69
C ASN A 57 4.35 0.83 -2.84
N ASN A 58 4.25 -0.07 -1.85
CA ASN A 58 4.97 -1.33 -1.88
C ASN A 58 4.46 -2.27 -2.99
N ALA A 59 3.14 -2.33 -3.21
CA ALA A 59 2.57 -3.05 -4.35
C ALA A 59 3.08 -2.52 -5.69
N ALA A 60 3.26 -1.20 -5.81
CA ALA A 60 3.83 -0.59 -7.02
C ALA A 60 5.29 -0.97 -7.25
N VAL A 61 6.10 -1.03 -6.19
CA VAL A 61 7.50 -1.48 -6.27
C VAL A 61 7.55 -2.91 -6.82
N ILE A 62 6.76 -3.84 -6.27
CA ILE A 62 6.69 -5.22 -6.77
C ILE A 62 6.30 -5.26 -8.25
N LEU A 63 5.30 -4.47 -8.66
CA LEU A 63 4.90 -4.40 -10.08
C LEU A 63 6.03 -3.87 -10.98
N ALA A 64 6.75 -2.84 -10.53
CA ALA A 64 7.83 -2.25 -11.29
C ALA A 64 8.99 -3.23 -11.49
N GLU A 65 9.39 -3.95 -10.43
CA GLU A 65 10.43 -4.98 -10.49
C GLU A 65 10.10 -6.11 -11.46
N HIS A 66 8.81 -6.37 -11.68
CA HIS A 66 8.31 -7.39 -12.60
C HIS A 66 7.87 -6.83 -13.97
N GLY A 67 8.23 -5.59 -14.28
CA GLY A 67 8.03 -4.97 -15.60
C GLY A 67 6.63 -4.41 -15.85
N PHE A 68 5.74 -4.40 -14.87
CA PHE A 68 4.39 -3.82 -14.97
C PHE A 68 4.40 -2.31 -14.68
N LEU A 69 5.25 -1.56 -15.40
CA LEU A 69 5.58 -0.16 -15.11
C LEU A 69 4.36 0.77 -15.13
N GLU A 70 3.47 0.65 -16.12
CA GLU A 70 2.27 1.49 -16.19
C GLU A 70 1.35 1.29 -14.98
N ARG A 71 1.16 0.04 -14.57
CA ARG A 71 0.33 -0.27 -13.42
C ARG A 71 0.99 0.19 -12.12
N ALA A 72 2.31 0.06 -12.00
CA ALA A 72 3.06 0.61 -10.88
C ALA A 72 2.87 2.14 -10.75
N LYS A 73 2.97 2.87 -11.86
CA LYS A 73 2.72 4.33 -11.88
C LYS A 73 1.31 4.69 -11.47
N GLU A 74 0.30 3.93 -11.92
CA GLU A 74 -1.09 4.14 -11.51
C GLU A 74 -1.24 4.00 -9.99
N LEU A 75 -0.69 2.93 -9.39
CA LEU A 75 -0.74 2.74 -7.94
C LEU A 75 -0.02 3.86 -7.19
N LEU A 76 1.16 4.28 -7.65
CA LEU A 76 1.92 5.36 -7.04
C LEU A 76 1.22 6.73 -7.16
N ARG A 77 0.52 7.01 -8.26
CA ARG A 77 -0.29 8.25 -8.39
C ARG A 77 -1.41 8.28 -7.34
N VAL A 78 -2.06 7.14 -7.09
CA VAL A 78 -3.06 7.03 -6.02
C VAL A 78 -2.40 7.20 -4.66
N ALA A 79 -1.30 6.49 -4.39
CA ALA A 79 -0.55 6.61 -3.14
C ALA A 79 -0.11 8.06 -2.86
N PHE A 80 0.39 8.76 -3.88
CA PHE A 80 0.82 10.16 -3.79
C PHE A 80 -0.35 11.12 -3.54
N SER A 81 -1.52 10.85 -4.11
CA SER A 81 -2.71 11.68 -3.86
C SER A 81 -3.19 11.59 -2.40
N GLU A 82 -2.86 10.50 -1.70
CA GLU A 82 -3.21 10.29 -0.29
C GLU A 82 -2.14 10.80 0.68
N ASP A 83 -0.87 10.63 0.33
CA ASP A 83 0.28 11.02 1.16
C ASP A 83 1.39 11.65 0.31
N PRO A 84 1.22 12.91 -0.12
CA PRO A 84 2.18 13.59 -0.99
C PRO A 84 3.52 13.92 -0.30
N GLU A 85 3.51 13.93 1.04
CA GLU A 85 4.69 14.21 1.86
C GLU A 85 5.60 12.98 2.04
N ASN A 86 5.13 11.80 1.66
CA ASN A 86 5.91 10.57 1.71
C ASN A 86 7.11 10.61 0.74
N PRO A 87 8.36 10.54 1.24
CA PRO A 87 9.54 10.61 0.39
C PRO A 87 9.69 9.39 -0.53
N ASP A 88 9.31 8.20 -0.07
CA ASP A 88 9.46 6.95 -0.84
C ASP A 88 8.56 6.96 -2.07
N ILE A 89 7.31 7.42 -1.92
CA ILE A 89 6.36 7.54 -3.02
C ILE A 89 6.86 8.52 -4.08
N ARG A 90 7.37 9.68 -3.66
CA ARG A 90 7.92 10.69 -4.58
C ARG A 90 9.10 10.15 -5.35
N GLU A 91 10.02 9.48 -4.66
CA GLU A 91 11.20 8.91 -5.29
C GLU A 91 10.83 7.79 -6.27
N ASN A 92 9.94 6.88 -5.89
CA ASN A 92 9.45 5.82 -6.78
C ASN A 92 8.75 6.38 -8.02
N LEU A 93 7.93 7.43 -7.89
CA LEU A 93 7.31 8.11 -9.04
C LEU A 93 8.36 8.75 -9.95
N ARG A 94 9.35 9.44 -9.37
CA ARG A 94 10.43 10.10 -10.12
C ARG A 94 11.21 9.07 -10.94
N LEU A 95 11.63 7.97 -10.30
CA LEU A 95 12.38 6.90 -10.95
C LEU A 95 11.61 6.25 -12.10
N LEU A 96 10.30 6.04 -11.94
CA LEU A 96 9.47 5.47 -13.00
C LEU A 96 9.17 6.44 -14.14
N GLN A 97 9.17 7.76 -13.91
CA GLN A 97 9.00 8.76 -14.95
C GLN A 97 10.28 8.95 -15.78
N GLU A 98 11.44 8.95 -15.14
CA GLU A 98 12.74 9.05 -15.83
C GLU A 98 13.04 7.81 -16.71
N GLY A 99 12.38 6.68 -16.43
CA GLY A 99 12.45 5.47 -17.23
C GLY A 99 11.70 5.53 -18.57
N ASP A 100 10.79 6.50 -18.76
CA ASP A 100 9.97 6.64 -19.97
C ASP A 100 10.68 7.38 -21.11
N ASP A 101 11.75 8.11 -20.79
CA ASP A 101 12.48 8.98 -21.72
C ASP A 101 13.61 8.25 -22.49
N LYS A 102 13.62 6.91 -22.50
CA LYS A 102 14.63 6.09 -23.21
C LYS A 102 14.00 5.11 -24.19
#